data_AF-A0A916WZN4-F1
#
_entry.id   AF-A0A916WZN4-F1
#
_cell.length_a   1.000
_cell.length_b   1.000
_cell.length_c   1.000
_cell.angle_alpha   90.00
_cell.angle_beta   90.00
_cell.angle_gamma   90.00
#
_symmetry.space_group_name_H-M   'P 1'
#
loop_
_entity.id
_entity.type
_entity.pdbx_description
1 polymer ?
#
loop_
_entity_poly.entity_id
_entity_poly.type
_entity_poly.pdbx_seq_one_letter_code
_entity_poly.pdbx_strand_id
1 'polypeptide(L)' 'MSLPVSGLSKAMLVVGLLMSLGACRESEENRPIKLDKGSYDGPADTGLSEEQRRQLQQRGTLQGF' A
#
# COMPACT_ATOMS: atom_id res chain seq x y z
N MET A 1 -1.38 -23.25 -36.90
CA MET A 1 -2.54 -23.37 -35.99
C MET A 1 -3.03 -21.97 -35.66
N SER A 2 -4.08 -21.51 -36.34
CA SER A 2 -4.75 -20.24 -36.05
C SER A 2 -5.70 -20.44 -34.88
N LEU A 3 -5.43 -19.78 -33.75
CA LEU A 3 -6.34 -19.75 -32.62
C LEU A 3 -7.63 -19.01 -33.05
N PRO A 4 -8.83 -19.53 -32.74
CA PRO A 4 -10.06 -18.83 -33.06
C PRO A 4 -10.10 -17.49 -32.31
N VAL A 5 -10.56 -16.44 -32.99
CA VAL A 5 -10.67 -15.07 -32.44
C VAL A 5 -11.41 -15.07 -31.09
N SER A 6 -12.39 -15.95 -30.91
CA SER A 6 -13.13 -16.14 -29.66
C SER A 6 -12.27 -16.68 -28.51
N GLY A 7 -11.29 -17.53 -28.78
CA GLY A 7 -10.33 -18.03 -27.79
C GLY A 7 -9.35 -16.94 -27.36
N LEU A 8 -8.90 -16.11 -28.31
CA LEU A 8 -8.03 -14.97 -28.02
C LEU A 8 -8.73 -13.91 -27.17
N SER A 9 -10.00 -13.59 -27.48
CA SER A 9 -10.79 -12.64 -26.67
C SER A 9 -11.01 -13.14 -25.24
N LYS A 10 -11.28 -14.44 -25.04
CA LYS A 10 -11.42 -15.02 -23.69
C LYS A 10 -10.11 -14.96 -22.92
N ALA A 11 -8.99 -15.28 -23.57
CA ALA A 11 -7.67 -15.19 -22.94
C ALA A 11 -7.34 -13.76 -22.51
N MET A 12 -7.63 -12.76 -23.35
CA MET A 12 -7.44 -11.35 -22.99
C MET A 12 -8.29 -10.93 -21.78
N LEU A 13 -9.54 -11.38 -21.73
CA LEU A 13 -10.45 -11.10 -20.61
C LEU A 13 -9.94 -11.68 -19.30
N VAL A 14 -9.47 -12.93 -19.33
CA VAL A 14 -8.90 -13.61 -18.16
C VAL A 14 -7.62 -12.90 -17.69
N VAL A 15 -6.72 -12.54 -18.61
CA VAL A 15 -5.49 -11.82 -18.26
C VAL A 15 -5.80 -10.44 -17.68
N GLY A 16 -6.74 -9.70 -18.29
CA GLY A 16 -7.16 -8.39 -17.78
C GLY A 16 -7.78 -8.46 -16.39
N LEU A 17 -8.56 -9.51 -16.11
CA LEU A 17 -9.10 -9.76 -14.77
C LEU A 17 -7.99 -10.08 -13.77
N LEU A 18 -7.06 -10.98 -14.09
CA LEU A 18 -5.96 -11.32 -13.19
C LEU A 18 -5.06 -10.12 -12.86
N MET A 19 -4.85 -9.20 -13.83
CA MET A 19 -4.08 -7.98 -13.59
C MET A 19 -4.81 -6.97 -12.70
N SER A 20 -6.14 -6.97 -12.65
CA SER A 20 -6.89 -6.06 -11.76
C SER A 20 -6.91 -6.50 -10.30
N LEU A 21 -6.66 -7.80 -10.02
CA LEU A 21 -6.51 -8.30 -8.64
C LEU A 21 -5.23 -7.79 -7.95
N GLY A 22 -4.21 -7.37 -8.72
CA GLY A 22 -2.97 -6.79 -8.19
C GLY A 22 -3.10 -5.35 -7.67
N ALA A 23 -4.31 -4.76 -7.71
CA ALA A 23 -4.56 -3.43 -7.15
C ALA A 23 -4.78 -3.44 -5.62
N CYS A 24 -4.78 -4.61 -4.97
CA CYS A 24 -4.72 -4.71 -3.52
C CYS A 24 -3.35 -4.18 -3.04
N ARG A 25 -3.35 -3.04 -2.33
CA ARG A 25 -2.13 -2.43 -1.78
C ARG A 25 -1.56 -3.36 -0.72
N GLU A 26 -0.42 -3.99 -1.01
CA GLU A 26 0.39 -4.77 -0.07
C GLU A 26 0.67 -4.00 1.25
N SER A 27 0.73 -2.67 1.19
CA SER A 27 0.86 -1.79 2.36
C SER A 27 -0.33 -1.81 3.34
N GLU A 28 -1.49 -2.31 2.90
CA GLU A 28 -2.72 -2.45 3.70
C GLU A 28 -2.88 -3.87 4.28
N GLU A 29 -2.03 -4.81 3.87
CA GLU A 29 -2.15 -6.25 4.18
C GLU A 29 -1.75 -6.60 5.63
N ASN A 30 -1.03 -5.71 6.31
CA ASN A 30 -0.58 -5.86 7.70
C ASN A 30 -1.20 -4.85 8.68
N ARG A 31 -2.34 -4.24 8.32
CA ARG A 31 -3.03 -3.32 9.23
C ARG A 31 -4.26 -4.01 9.82
N PRO A 32 -4.40 -4.09 11.15
CA PRO A 32 -5.64 -4.59 11.75
C PRO A 32 -6.81 -3.70 11.33
N ILE A 33 -7.76 -4.28 10.60
CA ILE A 33 -8.97 -3.61 10.08
C ILE A 33 -9.95 -3.31 11.23
N LYS A 34 -9.83 -4.04 12.33
CA LYS A 34 -10.64 -3.86 13.53
C LYS A 34 -9.78 -3.19 14.61
N LEU A 35 -10.05 -1.92 14.86
CA LEU A 35 -9.44 -1.16 15.94
C LEU A 35 -10.45 -1.09 17.08
N ASP A 36 -10.08 -1.61 18.25
CA ASP A 36 -10.87 -1.40 19.45
C ASP A 36 -10.75 0.07 19.87
N LYS A 37 -11.89 0.69 20.19
CA LYS A 37 -11.91 2.12 20.51
C LYS A 37 -11.04 2.40 21.73
N GLY A 38 -10.01 3.20 21.53
CA GLY A 38 -9.03 3.53 22.58
C GLY A 38 -7.87 2.55 22.69
N SER A 39 -7.80 1.53 21.84
CA SER A 39 -6.60 0.68 21.69
C SER A 39 -5.73 1.16 20.54
N TYR A 40 -4.42 1.10 20.73
CA TYR A 40 -3.42 1.28 19.68
C TYR A 40 -2.54 0.03 19.67
N ASP A 41 -2.72 -0.78 18.63
CA ASP A 41 -1.96 -2.04 18.45
C ASP A 41 -0.72 -1.84 17.56
N GLY A 42 -0.28 -0.60 17.38
CA GLY A 42 0.94 -0.30 16.64
C GLY A 42 2.20 -0.51 17.47
N PRO A 43 3.39 -0.31 16.87
CA PRO A 43 4.65 -0.37 17.58
C PRO A 43 4.67 0.59 18.77
N ALA A 44 5.34 0.21 19.86
CA ALA A 44 5.53 1.11 20.99
C ALA A 44 6.24 2.39 20.55
N ASP A 45 5.83 3.52 21.10
CA ASP A 45 6.51 4.79 20.88
C ASP A 45 7.97 4.69 21.32
N THR A 46 8.86 5.18 20.48
CA THR A 46 10.28 5.26 20.79
C THR A 46 10.74 6.72 20.77
N GLY A 47 11.69 7.04 21.65
CA GLY A 47 12.32 8.35 21.64
C GLY A 47 13.11 8.57 20.34
N LEU A 48 13.06 9.80 19.83
CA LEU A 48 13.87 10.18 18.67
C LEU A 48 15.31 10.46 19.10
N SER A 49 16.27 9.99 18.32
CA SER A 49 17.65 10.46 18.42
C SER A 49 17.76 11.92 18.00
N GLU A 50 18.84 12.59 18.40
CA GLU A 50 19.08 13.97 17.96
C GLU A 50 19.16 14.09 16.44
N GLU A 51 19.76 13.11 15.77
CA GLU A 51 19.86 13.08 14.32
C GLU A 51 18.49 12.92 13.67
N GLN A 52 17.66 12.00 14.15
CA GLN A 52 16.29 11.83 13.66
C GLN A 52 15.47 13.11 13.85
N ARG A 53 15.66 13.80 14.98
CA ARG A 53 15.00 15.08 15.26
C ARG A 53 15.44 16.18 14.29
N ARG A 54 16.74 16.30 13.99
CA ARG A 54 17.26 17.26 13.00
C ARG A 54 16.67 17.02 11.62
N GLN A 55 16.65 15.78 11.16
CA GLN A 55 16.08 15.42 9.87
C GLN A 55 14.58 15.71 9.79
N LEU A 56 13.83 15.46 10.87
CA LEU A 56 12.41 15.81 10.97
C LEU A 56 12.18 17.31 10.82
N GLN A 57 12.98 18.13 11.49
CA GLN A 57 12.89 19.59 11.39
C GLN A 57 13.16 20.08 9.96
N GLN A 58 14.19 19.56 9.30
CA GLN A 58 14.51 19.91 7.91
C GLN A 58 13.36 19.57 6.94
N ARG A 59 12.65 18.45 7.15
CA ARG A 59 11.46 18.12 6.36
C ARG A 59 10.30 19.07 6.65
N GLY A 60 10.09 19.41 7.93
CA GLY A 60 9.05 20.34 8.34
C GLY A 60 9.20 21.71 7.71
N THR A 61 10.44 22.21 7.54
CA THR A 61 10.68 23.51 6.88
C THR A 61 10.28 23.56 5.40
N LEU A 62 10.07 22.41 4.75
CA LEU A 62 9.60 22.31 3.36
C LEU A 62 8.07 22.26 3.26
N GLN A 63 7.37 22.05 4.39
CA GLN A 63 5.92 22.05 4.45
C GLN A 63 5.47 23.50 4.67
N GLY A 64 5.17 24.20 3.58
CA GLY A 64 4.54 25.52 3.64
C GLY A 64 3.12 25.40 4.22
N PHE A 65 2.76 26.31 5.13
CA PHE A 65 1.40 26.50 5.61
C PHE A 65 0.72 27.64 4.85
#